data_AF-A0A1F8UJR6-F1
#
_entry.id   AF-A0A1F8UJR6-F1
#
_cell.length_a   1.000
_cell.length_b   1.000
_cell.length_c   1.000
_cell.angle_alpha   90.00
_cell.angle_beta   90.00
_cell.angle_gamma   90.00
#
_symmetry.space_group_name_H-M   'P 1'
#
loop_
_entity.id
_entity.type
_entity.pdbx_description
1 polymer ?
#
loop_
_entity_poly.entity_id
_entity_poly.type
_entity_poly.pdbx_seq_one_letter_code
_entity_poly.pdbx_strand_id
1 'polypeptide(L)'
;MDTIYFVTGNKGKVISMQNHVGKYGIKVEQYKLKMEEIQSDNVEDISVHKAQQAFNILKKPVIVEDSGFFIECFNGFPGVYIKYILNTIGINGILDMMKEKENRRCTFKSVLTFIDDQGVPRTFKDDGDGGTIAHEVNNTDCEEAWSDLWKIFIPSGATKTLNALTGDERERIFKEWENKSVFTQFAKWMDKKYNNLDVELDNQNNLLSSAFQFNLPEEKIANKPRPVGEHKLLIYDRKTDTIKHCFFDKLVDELPANALIVINNSKVVKAALRYLSDDGRYLHILNPLHESLSNVEMLCPWKPHTGDMVSVNGGIVKITGFADENRDIRTTEIIPHDTQIKTLPDFIDKYGEVPIPIYINAKRRLEVSDIDDYQNIYAKVDGSVACPTAGLHFNEDLIKKLKAKGIKFAEITLHVGYGTWKSFKYDNIKDHKMDSEHYIITKENMKLIYDAVKQKTPILAVGTTSVRTLETVADTIINCDGNFKDLEGDSEIFIYPPYNFKLVNWLITNFAYPKTPIMTIPASMCGLQKLKHLYSEALESDYLFYTYGDAMMIK
;
A
#
# COMPACT_ATOMS: atom_id res chain seq x y z
N MET A 1 12.78 -0.73 -4.07
CA MET A 1 13.95 -1.23 -4.83
C MET A 1 13.38 -2.05 -5.95
N ASP A 2 13.48 -1.58 -7.19
CA ASP A 2 12.63 -2.11 -8.28
C ASP A 2 13.35 -3.17 -9.11
N THR A 3 14.69 -3.21 -9.01
CA THR A 3 15.55 -4.16 -9.72
C THR A 3 16.64 -4.70 -8.79
N ILE A 4 16.84 -6.02 -8.84
CA ILE A 4 17.96 -6.75 -8.27
C ILE A 4 18.92 -7.14 -9.40
N TYR A 5 20.21 -6.88 -9.21
CA TYR A 5 21.26 -7.27 -10.13
C TYR A 5 21.89 -8.60 -9.68
N PHE A 6 21.48 -9.71 -10.29
CA PHE A 6 21.96 -11.05 -9.92
C PHE A 6 23.15 -11.44 -10.80
N VAL A 7 24.34 -11.49 -10.20
CA VAL A 7 25.56 -11.88 -10.89
C VAL A 7 25.72 -13.41 -10.85
N THR A 8 25.27 -14.07 -11.91
CA THR A 8 25.35 -15.52 -12.05
C THR A 8 25.35 -15.94 -13.52
N GLY A 9 26.10 -17.00 -13.85
CA GLY A 9 26.03 -17.65 -15.16
C GLY A 9 24.86 -18.63 -15.31
N ASN A 10 24.23 -19.03 -14.21
CA ASN A 10 23.22 -20.09 -14.19
C ASN A 10 21.80 -19.51 -14.37
N LYS A 11 21.15 -19.84 -15.50
CA LYS A 11 19.79 -19.38 -15.80
C LYS A 11 18.73 -19.92 -14.84
N GLY A 12 18.87 -21.15 -14.35
CA GLY A 12 17.95 -21.76 -13.39
C GLY A 12 17.92 -21.00 -12.06
N LYS A 13 19.09 -20.56 -11.57
CA LYS A 13 19.18 -19.70 -10.38
C LYS A 13 18.44 -18.37 -10.57
N VAL A 14 18.55 -17.77 -11.76
CA VAL A 14 17.83 -16.53 -12.09
C VAL A 14 16.32 -16.73 -12.08
N ILE A 15 15.83 -17.81 -12.72
CA ILE A 15 14.40 -18.15 -12.74
C ILE A 15 13.90 -18.39 -11.31
N SER A 16 14.65 -19.14 -10.51
CA SER A 16 14.31 -19.37 -9.10
C SER A 16 14.20 -18.05 -8.34
N MET A 17 15.20 -17.17 -8.43
CA MET A 17 15.14 -15.85 -7.81
C MET A 17 13.93 -15.04 -8.30
N GLN A 18 13.66 -15.01 -9.61
CA GLN A 18 12.52 -14.32 -10.21
C GLN A 18 11.18 -14.82 -9.64
N ASN A 19 11.02 -16.13 -9.45
CA ASN A 19 9.81 -16.69 -8.86
C ASN A 19 9.63 -16.25 -7.39
N HIS A 20 10.73 -16.17 -6.63
CA HIS A 20 10.69 -15.79 -5.23
C HIS A 20 10.43 -14.29 -5.01
N VAL A 21 11.01 -13.42 -5.85
CA VAL A 21 10.91 -11.96 -5.68
C VAL A 21 9.91 -11.27 -6.61
N GLY A 22 9.52 -11.91 -7.71
CA GLY A 22 8.63 -11.34 -8.72
C GLY A 22 7.23 -11.03 -8.19
N LYS A 23 6.74 -11.81 -7.22
CA LYS A 23 5.49 -11.53 -6.48
C LYS A 23 5.50 -10.19 -5.74
N TYR A 24 6.68 -9.61 -5.51
CA TYR A 24 6.86 -8.30 -4.90
C TYR A 24 7.09 -7.18 -5.92
N GLY A 25 6.91 -7.43 -7.21
CA GLY A 25 7.14 -6.45 -8.28
C GLY A 25 8.63 -6.15 -8.55
N ILE A 26 9.54 -6.94 -7.98
CA ILE A 26 10.98 -6.75 -8.12
C ILE A 26 11.47 -7.46 -9.39
N LYS A 27 12.15 -6.72 -10.27
CA LYS A 27 12.79 -7.29 -11.46
C LYS A 27 14.14 -7.89 -11.10
N VAL A 28 14.50 -9.01 -11.73
CA VAL A 28 15.83 -9.61 -11.59
C VAL A 28 16.55 -9.50 -12.92
N GLU A 29 17.64 -8.75 -12.94
CA GLU A 29 18.53 -8.62 -14.09
C GLU A 29 19.75 -9.50 -13.91
N GLN A 30 19.99 -10.41 -14.86
CA GLN A 30 21.15 -11.30 -14.85
C GLN A 30 22.38 -10.59 -15.38
N TYR A 31 23.49 -10.68 -14.66
CA TYR A 31 24.82 -10.25 -15.11
C TYR A 31 25.78 -11.44 -15.12
N LYS A 32 26.59 -11.52 -16.18
CA LYS A 32 27.67 -12.49 -16.30
C LYS A 32 28.99 -11.76 -16.14
N LEU A 33 29.58 -11.85 -14.97
CA LEU A 33 30.90 -11.31 -14.67
C LEU A 33 31.88 -12.45 -14.42
N LYS A 34 33.09 -12.33 -14.98
CA LYS A 34 34.21 -13.19 -14.62
C LYS A 34 34.81 -12.61 -13.34
N MET A 35 34.73 -13.36 -12.26
CA MET A 35 35.18 -12.95 -10.93
C MET A 35 36.20 -13.95 -10.41
N GLU A 36 37.11 -13.48 -9.57
CA GLU A 36 38.09 -14.35 -8.92
C GLU A 36 37.45 -14.99 -7.70
N GLU A 37 37.44 -16.32 -7.65
CA GLU A 37 36.99 -17.08 -6.49
C GLU A 37 38.21 -17.37 -5.61
N ILE A 38 38.18 -16.85 -4.38
CA ILE A 38 39.22 -17.10 -3.38
C ILE A 38 39.21 -18.56 -2.94
N GLN A 39 40.35 -19.06 -2.48
CA GLN A 39 40.40 -20.33 -1.77
C GLN A 39 40.00 -20.09 -0.31
N SER A 40 38.88 -20.66 0.10
CA SER A 40 38.42 -20.68 1.50
C SER A 40 37.67 -21.99 1.73
N ASP A 41 37.66 -22.44 2.99
CA ASP A 41 36.96 -23.65 3.41
C ASP A 41 35.49 -23.34 3.73
N ASN A 42 35.11 -22.06 3.71
CA ASN A 42 33.80 -21.53 4.04
C ASN A 42 33.11 -20.93 2.80
N VAL A 43 31.92 -21.44 2.47
CA VAL A 43 31.08 -20.96 1.35
C VAL A 43 30.74 -19.47 1.51
N GLU A 44 30.57 -18.99 2.75
CA GLU A 44 30.24 -17.59 3.01
C GLU A 44 31.37 -16.64 2.61
N ASP A 45 32.63 -16.96 2.92
CA ASP A 45 33.76 -16.10 2.58
C ASP A 45 33.86 -15.90 1.07
N ILE A 46 33.66 -16.98 0.30
CA ILE A 46 33.67 -16.95 -1.17
C ILE A 46 32.50 -16.11 -1.69
N SER A 47 31.29 -16.35 -1.16
CA SER A 47 30.08 -15.61 -1.54
C SER A 47 30.22 -14.11 -1.26
N VAL A 48 30.72 -13.72 -0.08
CA VAL A 48 30.93 -12.32 0.31
C VAL A 48 32.00 -11.66 -0.55
N HIS A 49 33.14 -12.32 -0.78
CA HIS A 49 34.21 -11.79 -1.62
C HIS A 49 33.73 -11.55 -3.06
N LYS A 50 32.99 -12.52 -3.60
CA LYS A 50 32.37 -12.44 -4.94
C LYS A 50 31.35 -11.30 -5.02
N ALA A 51 30.54 -11.10 -3.98
CA ALA A 51 29.59 -10.00 -3.89
C ALA A 51 30.32 -8.65 -3.91
N GLN A 52 31.41 -8.53 -3.15
CA GLN A 52 32.18 -7.29 -3.06
C GLN A 52 32.86 -6.95 -4.40
N GLN A 53 33.41 -7.94 -5.11
CA GLN A 53 33.92 -7.75 -6.46
C GLN A 53 32.81 -7.28 -7.42
N ALA A 54 31.66 -7.97 -7.42
CA ALA A 54 30.51 -7.59 -8.24
C ALA A 54 30.04 -6.15 -7.96
N PHE A 55 29.93 -5.78 -6.68
CA PHE A 55 29.54 -4.43 -6.27
C PHE A 55 30.57 -3.39 -6.72
N ASN A 56 31.86 -3.70 -6.61
CA ASN A 56 32.93 -2.80 -7.03
C ASN A 56 32.92 -2.55 -8.55
N ILE A 57 32.53 -3.54 -9.35
CA ILE A 57 32.41 -3.44 -10.81
C ILE A 57 31.13 -2.69 -11.20
N LEU A 58 29.98 -3.10 -10.65
CA LEU A 58 28.67 -2.61 -11.10
C LEU A 58 28.25 -1.30 -10.43
N LYS A 59 28.80 -0.98 -9.24
CA LYS A 59 28.43 0.17 -8.41
C LYS A 59 26.92 0.28 -8.18
N LYS A 60 26.27 -0.87 -7.97
CA LYS A 60 24.83 -1.04 -7.80
C LYS A 60 24.57 -2.14 -6.76
N PRO A 61 23.37 -2.22 -6.15
CA PRO A 61 23.03 -3.33 -5.27
C PRO A 61 23.11 -4.66 -6.01
N VAL A 62 23.87 -5.63 -5.50
CA VAL A 62 24.13 -6.90 -6.20
C VAL A 62 23.79 -8.10 -5.34
N ILE A 63 23.39 -9.17 -6.01
CA ILE A 63 23.27 -10.49 -5.42
C ILE A 63 24.24 -11.43 -6.10
N VAL A 64 24.88 -12.27 -5.30
CA VAL A 64 25.60 -13.47 -5.71
C VAL A 64 25.13 -14.64 -4.85
N GLU A 65 25.26 -15.85 -5.37
CA GLU A 65 25.06 -17.05 -4.58
C GLU A 65 26.12 -18.07 -4.96
N ASP A 66 26.55 -18.83 -3.96
CA ASP A 66 27.57 -19.86 -4.09
C ASP A 66 27.21 -21.09 -3.26
N SER A 67 27.67 -22.27 -3.69
CA SER A 67 27.27 -23.54 -3.08
C SER A 67 28.39 -24.57 -3.07
N GLY A 68 28.31 -25.50 -2.12
CA GLY A 68 29.26 -26.60 -1.96
C GLY A 68 28.59 -27.93 -1.63
N PHE A 69 29.35 -29.02 -1.79
CA PHE A 69 28.91 -30.39 -1.49
C PHE A 69 29.86 -31.04 -0.50
N PHE A 70 29.37 -31.29 0.71
CA PHE A 70 30.19 -31.67 1.86
C PHE A 70 29.94 -33.13 2.21
N ILE A 71 31.00 -33.96 2.19
CA ILE A 71 30.92 -35.38 2.53
C ILE A 71 31.50 -35.57 3.92
N GLU A 72 30.72 -36.12 4.84
CA GLU A 72 31.05 -36.15 6.26
C GLU A 72 32.31 -36.97 6.55
N CYS A 73 32.43 -38.16 5.94
CA CYS A 73 33.57 -39.04 6.16
C CYS A 73 34.90 -38.54 5.56
N PHE A 74 34.85 -37.46 4.76
CA PHE A 74 36.02 -36.75 4.28
C PHE A 74 36.18 -35.36 4.91
N ASN A 75 35.61 -35.16 6.11
CA ASN A 75 35.66 -33.88 6.83
C ASN A 75 35.17 -32.70 5.97
N GLY A 76 34.13 -32.93 5.15
CA GLY A 76 33.52 -31.91 4.30
C GLY A 76 34.11 -31.79 2.90
N PHE A 77 35.21 -32.49 2.57
CA PHE A 77 35.67 -32.56 1.17
C PHE A 77 34.59 -33.22 0.28
N PRO A 78 34.34 -32.76 -0.96
CA PRO A 78 35.07 -31.71 -1.69
C PRO A 78 34.67 -30.27 -1.35
N GLY A 79 33.57 -30.07 -0.61
CA GLY A 79 33.13 -28.78 -0.10
C GLY A 79 32.88 -27.77 -1.20
N VAL A 80 33.48 -26.57 -1.05
CA VAL A 80 33.42 -25.49 -2.05
C VAL A 80 34.10 -25.84 -3.37
N TYR A 81 35.01 -26.82 -3.39
CA TYR A 81 35.79 -27.20 -4.56
C TYR A 81 35.06 -28.21 -5.46
N ILE A 82 33.79 -28.46 -5.20
CA ILE A 82 33.01 -29.49 -5.89
C ILE A 82 33.01 -29.32 -7.42
N LYS A 83 32.97 -28.09 -7.93
CA LYS A 83 33.03 -27.83 -9.37
C LYS A 83 34.36 -28.29 -9.98
N TYR A 84 35.48 -28.06 -9.30
CA TYR A 84 36.79 -28.53 -9.73
C TYR A 84 36.86 -30.06 -9.70
N ILE A 85 36.32 -30.69 -8.66
CA ILE A 85 36.28 -32.15 -8.51
C ILE A 85 35.43 -32.81 -9.60
N LEU A 86 34.25 -32.27 -9.90
CA LEU A 86 33.40 -32.77 -10.99
C LEU A 86 34.09 -32.62 -12.36
N ASN A 87 34.84 -31.54 -12.58
CA ASN A 87 35.57 -31.33 -13.83
C ASN A 87 36.83 -32.22 -13.99
N THR A 88 37.35 -32.77 -12.89
CA THR A 88 38.61 -33.53 -12.91
C THR A 88 38.36 -35.03 -12.80
N ILE A 89 37.81 -35.48 -11.68
CA ILE A 89 37.58 -36.91 -11.41
C ILE A 89 36.11 -37.32 -11.66
N GLY A 90 35.22 -36.34 -11.82
CA GLY A 90 33.80 -36.59 -12.07
C GLY A 90 33.07 -37.27 -10.91
N ILE A 91 31.80 -37.60 -11.14
CA ILE A 91 30.99 -38.32 -10.15
C ILE A 91 31.52 -39.75 -9.89
N ASN A 92 32.11 -40.39 -10.89
CA ASN A 92 32.70 -41.72 -10.74
C ASN A 92 33.90 -41.68 -9.80
N GLY A 93 34.76 -40.65 -9.90
CA GLY A 93 35.85 -40.46 -8.95
C GLY A 93 35.37 -40.26 -7.51
N ILE A 94 34.26 -39.54 -7.32
CA ILE A 94 33.62 -39.41 -5.99
C ILE A 94 33.17 -40.79 -5.49
N LEU A 95 32.53 -41.61 -6.33
CA LEU A 95 32.10 -42.96 -5.95
C LEU A 95 33.27 -43.90 -5.64
N ASP A 96 34.36 -43.82 -6.42
CA ASP A 96 35.58 -44.60 -6.19
C ASP A 96 36.19 -44.26 -4.82
N MET A 97 36.25 -42.97 -4.47
CA MET A 97 36.68 -42.54 -3.13
C MET A 97 35.77 -43.12 -2.03
N MET A 98 34.47 -43.22 -2.32
CA MET A 98 33.45 -43.70 -1.39
C MET A 98 33.32 -45.22 -1.31
N LYS A 99 34.05 -46.00 -2.12
CA LYS A 99 33.82 -47.44 -2.31
C LYS A 99 33.83 -48.26 -1.01
N GLU A 100 34.79 -47.98 -0.14
CA GLU A 100 35.00 -48.69 1.14
C GLU A 100 34.51 -47.87 2.36
N LYS A 101 33.64 -46.87 2.14
CA LYS A 101 33.17 -45.97 3.21
C LYS A 101 31.76 -46.35 3.66
N GLU A 102 31.65 -46.71 4.93
CA GLU A 102 30.36 -47.00 5.59
C GLU A 102 29.53 -45.73 5.83
N ASN A 103 30.15 -44.66 6.33
CA ASN A 103 29.47 -43.37 6.49
C ASN A 103 29.41 -42.64 5.15
N ARG A 104 28.21 -42.57 4.56
CA ARG A 104 27.95 -41.92 3.27
C ARG A 104 27.20 -40.61 3.38
N ARG A 105 27.08 -40.05 4.60
CA ARG A 105 26.35 -38.80 4.82
C ARG A 105 27.02 -37.64 4.08
N CYS A 106 26.19 -36.83 3.45
CA CYS A 106 26.61 -35.66 2.71
C CYS A 106 25.55 -34.57 2.74
N THR A 107 25.94 -33.34 2.40
CA THR A 107 25.06 -32.19 2.49
C THR A 107 25.41 -31.14 1.45
N PHE A 108 24.38 -30.55 0.84
CA PHE A 108 24.52 -29.34 0.05
C PHE A 108 24.43 -28.12 0.96
N LYS A 109 25.39 -27.21 0.84
CA LYS A 109 25.31 -25.90 1.51
C LYS A 109 25.28 -24.81 0.46
N SER A 110 24.47 -23.79 0.68
CA SER A 110 24.43 -22.60 -0.17
C SER A 110 24.44 -21.32 0.65
N VAL A 111 25.10 -20.29 0.11
CA VAL A 111 25.14 -18.96 0.70
C VAL A 111 24.84 -17.94 -0.37
N LEU A 112 23.77 -17.18 -0.14
CA LEU A 112 23.44 -15.99 -0.91
C LEU A 112 23.96 -14.76 -0.20
N THR A 113 24.68 -13.89 -0.92
CA THR A 113 25.11 -12.60 -0.41
C THR A 113 24.46 -11.47 -1.20
N PHE A 114 23.83 -10.55 -0.49
CA PHE A 114 23.31 -9.29 -1.01
C PHE A 114 24.17 -8.13 -0.51
N ILE A 115 24.59 -7.24 -1.40
CA ILE A 115 25.19 -5.96 -1.05
C ILE A 115 24.23 -4.85 -1.47
N ASP A 116 23.87 -3.97 -0.53
CA ASP A 116 22.99 -2.83 -0.79
C ASP A 116 23.76 -1.63 -1.39
N ASP A 117 23.05 -0.52 -1.58
CA ASP A 117 23.61 0.73 -2.13
C ASP A 117 24.67 1.38 -1.22
N GLN A 118 24.69 1.02 0.07
CA GLN A 118 25.71 1.47 1.03
C GLN A 118 26.97 0.59 0.99
N GLY A 119 26.96 -0.51 0.24
CA GLY A 119 28.09 -1.42 0.13
C GLY A 119 28.20 -2.39 1.32
N VAL A 120 27.13 -2.57 2.11
CA VAL A 120 27.15 -3.46 3.28
C VAL A 120 26.69 -4.87 2.88
N PRO A 121 27.52 -5.92 3.08
CA PRO A 121 27.12 -7.29 2.76
C PRO A 121 26.17 -7.87 3.81
N ARG A 122 25.20 -8.64 3.32
CA ARG A 122 24.28 -9.45 4.11
C ARG A 122 24.18 -10.85 3.52
N THR A 123 24.30 -11.86 4.37
CA THR A 123 24.33 -13.26 3.97
C THR A 123 23.07 -14.00 4.42
N PHE A 124 22.65 -14.96 3.59
CA PHE A 124 21.57 -15.91 3.86
C PHE A 124 22.12 -17.30 3.61
N LYS A 125 21.91 -18.22 4.56
CA LYS A 125 22.58 -19.53 4.56
C LYS A 125 21.56 -20.64 4.61
N ASP A 126 21.75 -21.62 3.74
CA ASP A 126 21.06 -22.90 3.79
C ASP A 126 22.12 -23.98 3.97
N ASP A 127 22.12 -24.59 5.15
CA ASP A 127 23.01 -25.70 5.47
C ASP A 127 22.52 -27.04 4.90
N GLY A 128 21.34 -27.08 4.27
CA GLY A 128 20.76 -28.26 3.65
C GLY A 128 20.22 -29.30 4.65
N ASP A 129 19.23 -30.08 4.22
CA ASP A 129 18.64 -31.17 5.05
C ASP A 129 19.43 -32.49 5.00
N GLY A 130 20.56 -32.47 4.29
CA GLY A 130 21.46 -33.61 4.17
C GLY A 130 20.87 -34.79 3.39
N GLY A 131 21.69 -35.83 3.27
CA GLY A 131 21.36 -37.04 2.55
C GLY A 131 22.53 -38.01 2.58
N THR A 132 22.50 -38.99 1.68
CA THR A 132 23.59 -39.95 1.52
C THR A 132 24.02 -40.06 0.07
N ILE A 133 25.27 -40.47 -0.15
CA ILE A 133 25.77 -40.79 -1.48
C ILE A 133 25.37 -42.22 -1.83
N ALA A 134 24.76 -42.45 -2.99
CA ALA A 134 24.45 -43.76 -3.53
C ALA A 134 25.72 -44.60 -3.77
N HIS A 135 25.57 -45.92 -3.87
CA HIS A 135 26.70 -46.81 -4.16
C HIS A 135 27.08 -46.84 -5.64
N GLU A 136 26.15 -46.46 -6.52
CA GLU A 136 26.31 -46.48 -7.96
C GLU A 136 25.69 -45.22 -8.58
N VAL A 137 26.15 -44.89 -9.80
CA VAL A 137 25.56 -43.79 -10.58
C VAL A 137 24.19 -44.22 -11.08
N ASN A 138 23.18 -43.42 -10.79
CA ASN A 138 21.91 -43.52 -11.50
C ASN A 138 21.99 -42.78 -12.84
N ASN A 139 21.84 -43.53 -13.94
CA ASN A 139 21.85 -42.99 -15.31
C ASN A 139 20.45 -42.71 -15.86
N THR A 140 19.43 -42.63 -15.01
CA THR A 140 18.10 -42.20 -15.47
C THR A 140 18.20 -40.75 -15.93
N ASP A 141 17.76 -40.48 -17.16
CA ASP A 141 17.72 -39.12 -17.69
C ASP A 141 16.72 -38.28 -16.89
N CYS A 142 17.19 -37.13 -16.44
CA CYS A 142 16.40 -36.15 -15.71
C CYS A 142 16.67 -34.79 -16.35
N GLU A 143 15.75 -34.32 -17.19
CA GLU A 143 15.89 -33.03 -17.90
C GLU A 143 16.00 -31.84 -16.93
N GLU A 144 15.45 -31.98 -15.72
CA GLU A 144 15.47 -30.97 -14.66
C GLU A 144 16.82 -30.90 -13.92
N ALA A 145 17.70 -31.90 -14.09
CA ALA A 145 18.94 -32.00 -13.34
C ALA A 145 19.91 -30.88 -13.73
N TRP A 146 20.27 -30.04 -12.77
CA TRP A 146 21.22 -28.94 -12.95
C TRP A 146 22.61 -29.25 -12.38
N SER A 147 22.83 -30.47 -11.87
CA SER A 147 24.13 -30.98 -11.43
C SER A 147 24.21 -32.50 -11.60
N ASP A 148 25.36 -33.00 -12.03
CA ASP A 148 25.64 -34.45 -12.09
C ASP A 148 25.55 -35.13 -10.72
N LEU A 149 25.64 -34.38 -9.62
CA LEU A 149 25.49 -34.91 -8.27
C LEU A 149 24.11 -35.50 -8.01
N TRP A 150 23.07 -35.09 -8.76
CA TRP A 150 21.74 -35.67 -8.65
C TRP A 150 21.70 -37.17 -8.97
N LYS A 151 22.69 -37.64 -9.75
CA LYS A 151 22.85 -39.06 -10.09
C LYS A 151 23.33 -39.91 -8.92
N ILE A 152 23.92 -39.29 -7.88
CA ILE A 152 24.50 -39.99 -6.74
C ILE A 152 23.97 -39.49 -5.38
N PHE A 153 23.22 -38.40 -5.31
CA PHE A 153 22.70 -37.87 -4.05
C PHE A 153 21.31 -38.44 -3.75
N ILE A 154 21.17 -39.11 -2.59
CA ILE A 154 19.92 -39.60 -2.02
C ILE A 154 19.49 -38.62 -0.92
N PRO A 155 18.41 -37.86 -1.10
CA PRO A 155 17.89 -36.96 -0.07
C PRO A 155 17.56 -37.67 1.24
N SER A 156 17.70 -36.96 2.37
CA SER A 156 17.18 -37.45 3.66
C SER A 156 15.69 -37.80 3.54
N GLY A 157 15.31 -39.00 4.01
CA GLY A 157 13.93 -39.51 3.89
C GLY A 157 13.59 -40.18 2.55
N ALA A 158 14.46 -40.12 1.55
CA ALA A 158 14.29 -40.82 0.28
C ALA A 158 15.05 -42.15 0.23
N THR A 159 14.64 -43.04 -0.68
CA THR A 159 15.31 -44.33 -0.94
C THR A 159 16.05 -44.36 -2.27
N LYS A 160 15.94 -43.29 -3.07
CA LYS A 160 16.47 -43.18 -4.43
C LYS A 160 17.22 -41.85 -4.59
N THR A 161 18.11 -41.80 -5.59
CA THR A 161 18.80 -40.56 -5.95
C THR A 161 17.84 -39.54 -6.53
N LEU A 162 18.18 -38.24 -6.50
CA LEU A 162 17.35 -37.19 -7.10
C LEU A 162 16.98 -37.46 -8.56
N ASN A 163 17.90 -38.03 -9.35
CA ASN A 163 17.60 -38.44 -10.73
C ASN A 163 16.57 -39.56 -10.84
N ALA A 164 16.57 -40.48 -9.87
CA ALA A 164 15.72 -41.67 -9.88
C ALA A 164 14.33 -41.45 -9.26
N LEU A 165 14.11 -40.30 -8.62
CA LEU A 165 12.80 -39.91 -8.12
C LEU A 165 11.88 -39.49 -9.27
N THR A 166 10.59 -39.77 -9.14
CA THR A 166 9.56 -39.24 -10.05
C THR A 166 9.44 -37.72 -9.89
N GLY A 167 8.78 -37.06 -10.85
CA GLY A 167 8.50 -35.61 -10.75
C GLY A 167 7.78 -35.24 -9.45
N ASP A 168 6.74 -35.99 -9.09
CA ASP A 168 5.96 -35.76 -7.86
C ASP A 168 6.79 -35.98 -6.58
N GLU A 169 7.64 -37.01 -6.56
CA GLU A 169 8.54 -37.28 -5.44
C GLU A 169 9.57 -36.15 -5.27
N ARG A 170 10.15 -35.66 -6.38
CA ARG A 170 11.05 -34.51 -6.37
C ARG A 170 10.36 -33.25 -5.90
N GLU A 171 9.16 -32.96 -6.41
CA GLU A 171 8.41 -31.76 -6.06
C GLU A 171 8.11 -31.71 -4.56
N ARG A 172 7.76 -32.86 -3.95
CA ARG A 172 7.54 -32.94 -2.50
C ARG A 172 8.79 -32.58 -1.70
N ILE A 173 9.94 -33.14 -2.08
CA ILE A 173 11.22 -32.84 -1.41
C ILE A 173 11.60 -31.37 -1.60
N PHE A 174 11.44 -30.84 -2.82
CA PHE A 174 11.77 -29.44 -3.09
C PHE A 174 10.86 -28.48 -2.33
N LYS A 175 9.58 -28.79 -2.13
CA LYS A 175 8.69 -27.99 -1.27
C LYS A 175 9.15 -27.97 0.19
N GLU A 176 9.66 -29.08 0.71
CA GLU A 176 10.20 -29.13 2.06
C GLU A 176 11.45 -28.25 2.20
N TRP A 177 12.34 -28.30 1.20
CA TRP A 177 13.57 -27.49 1.17
C TRP A 177 13.32 -26.01 0.82
N GLU A 178 12.28 -25.71 0.06
CA GLU A 178 11.97 -24.37 -0.43
C GLU A 178 11.88 -23.36 0.73
N ASN A 179 11.29 -23.77 1.85
CA ASN A 179 11.16 -22.94 3.06
C ASN A 179 12.50 -22.53 3.68
N LYS A 180 13.55 -23.35 3.50
CA LYS A 180 14.90 -23.14 4.02
C LYS A 180 15.84 -22.55 2.98
N SER A 181 15.47 -22.56 1.70
CA SER A 181 16.33 -22.06 0.62
C SER A 181 16.76 -20.61 0.86
N VAL A 182 18.00 -20.29 0.46
CA VAL A 182 18.54 -18.94 0.54
C VAL A 182 17.71 -17.92 -0.24
N PHE A 183 17.02 -18.34 -1.32
CA PHE A 183 16.11 -17.48 -2.09
C PHE A 183 14.85 -17.14 -1.30
N THR A 184 14.23 -18.10 -0.62
CA THR A 184 13.09 -17.85 0.27
C THR A 184 13.48 -16.98 1.44
N GLN A 185 14.62 -17.25 2.08
CA GLN A 185 15.10 -16.43 3.19
C GLN A 185 15.34 -14.98 2.76
N PHE A 186 16.01 -14.78 1.62
CA PHE A 186 16.22 -13.45 1.04
C PHE A 186 14.89 -12.78 0.68
N ALA A 187 13.97 -13.48 0.03
CA ALA A 187 12.66 -12.95 -0.34
C ALA A 187 11.84 -12.53 0.90
N LYS A 188 11.82 -13.33 1.95
CA LYS A 188 11.17 -12.98 3.24
C LYS A 188 11.83 -11.77 3.89
N TRP A 189 13.16 -11.69 3.86
CA TRP A 189 13.87 -10.53 4.38
C TRP A 189 13.58 -9.26 3.56
N MET A 190 13.55 -9.36 2.23
CA MET A 190 13.15 -8.27 1.35
C MET A 190 11.72 -7.82 1.63
N ASP A 191 10.81 -8.78 1.81
CA ASP A 191 9.41 -8.50 2.14
C ASP A 191 9.29 -7.76 3.46
N LYS A 192 9.97 -8.23 4.51
CA LYS A 192 10.04 -7.56 5.80
C LYS A 192 10.67 -6.17 5.73
N LYS A 193 11.75 -6.01 4.95
CA LYS A 193 12.49 -4.74 4.85
C LYS A 193 11.77 -3.71 3.98
N TYR A 194 11.13 -4.12 2.89
CA TYR A 194 10.66 -3.21 1.84
C TYR A 194 9.13 -3.20 1.66
N ASN A 195 8.41 -4.24 2.08
CA ASN A 195 6.96 -4.32 1.88
C ASN A 195 6.16 -4.34 3.20
N ASN A 196 6.76 -4.74 4.33
CA ASN A 196 6.14 -4.70 5.65
C ASN A 196 4.70 -5.31 5.66
N LEU A 197 4.57 -6.48 5.02
CA LEU A 197 3.33 -7.24 4.90
C LEU A 197 3.29 -8.41 5.89
N ASP A 198 3.41 -8.17 7.21
CA ASP A 198 2.86 -9.12 8.19
C ASP A 198 1.34 -8.90 8.24
N VAL A 199 0.64 -9.28 7.18
CA VAL A 199 -0.81 -9.04 7.09
C VAL A 199 -1.56 -10.30 7.47
N GLU A 200 -2.71 -10.14 8.14
CA GLU A 200 -3.70 -11.22 8.20
C GLU A 200 -4.15 -11.51 6.77
N LEU A 201 -3.50 -12.50 6.19
CA LEU A 201 -3.89 -13.09 4.93
C LEU A 201 -4.76 -14.31 5.25
N ASP A 202 -5.84 -14.49 4.49
CA ASP A 202 -6.56 -15.76 4.55
C ASP A 202 -5.71 -16.91 3.98
N ASN A 203 -6.21 -18.15 4.08
CA ASN A 203 -5.54 -19.35 3.54
C ASN A 203 -5.30 -19.29 2.02
N GLN A 204 -5.83 -18.29 1.32
CA GLN A 204 -5.69 -18.06 -0.12
C GLN A 204 -4.83 -16.82 -0.44
N ASN A 205 -4.15 -16.24 0.56
CA ASN A 205 -3.34 -15.03 0.44
C ASN A 205 -4.12 -13.74 0.07
N ASN A 206 -5.40 -13.63 0.47
CA ASN A 206 -6.16 -12.39 0.30
C ASN A 206 -5.95 -11.42 1.47
N LEU A 207 -5.88 -10.12 1.15
CA LEU A 207 -5.81 -9.05 2.13
C LEU A 207 -7.19 -8.81 2.75
N LEU A 208 -7.32 -9.06 4.05
CA LEU A 208 -8.59 -8.92 4.76
C LEU A 208 -8.80 -7.53 5.36
N SER A 209 -10.06 -7.12 5.49
CA SER A 209 -10.48 -5.89 6.15
C SER A 209 -10.12 -5.88 7.64
N SER A 210 -10.04 -7.05 8.28
CA SER A 210 -9.57 -7.23 9.67
C SER A 210 -8.14 -6.75 9.86
N ALA A 211 -7.31 -6.81 8.83
CA ALA A 211 -5.93 -6.36 8.90
C ALA A 211 -5.79 -4.85 9.12
N PHE A 212 -6.86 -4.10 8.83
CA PHE A 212 -7.04 -2.67 9.05
C PHE A 212 -7.73 -2.37 10.40
N GLN A 213 -7.82 -3.33 11.31
CA GLN A 213 -8.29 -3.07 12.68
C GLN A 213 -7.17 -2.44 13.53
N PHE A 214 -7.56 -1.41 14.28
CA PHE A 214 -6.71 -0.75 15.27
C PHE A 214 -7.47 -0.61 16.58
N ASN A 215 -6.76 -0.73 17.68
CA ASN A 215 -7.30 -0.38 18.99
C ASN A 215 -7.16 1.13 19.15
N LEU A 216 -8.24 1.86 18.90
CA LEU A 216 -8.30 3.31 19.05
C LEU A 216 -9.18 3.65 20.27
N PRO A 217 -8.60 4.16 21.37
CA PRO A 217 -9.38 4.57 22.53
C PRO A 217 -10.34 5.72 22.19
N GLU A 218 -11.54 5.72 22.78
CA GLU A 218 -12.60 6.66 22.43
C GLU A 218 -12.21 8.12 22.74
N GLU A 219 -11.42 8.32 23.79
CA GLU A 219 -10.91 9.62 24.23
C GLU A 219 -9.91 10.25 23.24
N LYS A 220 -9.33 9.44 22.33
CA LYS A 220 -8.43 9.93 21.28
C LYS A 220 -9.18 10.40 20.04
N ILE A 221 -10.49 10.19 19.96
CA ILE A 221 -11.30 10.60 18.80
C ILE A 221 -11.79 12.04 19.02
N ALA A 222 -11.24 12.98 18.25
CA ALA A 222 -11.64 14.39 18.32
C ALA A 222 -13.06 14.60 17.77
N ASN A 223 -13.91 15.28 18.55
CA ASN A 223 -15.30 15.59 18.19
C ASN A 223 -15.57 17.11 18.01
N LYS A 224 -14.53 17.94 18.19
CA LYS A 224 -14.55 19.38 17.96
C LYS A 224 -13.23 19.81 17.31
N PRO A 225 -13.24 20.86 16.46
CA PRO A 225 -12.03 21.48 15.95
C PRO A 225 -11.15 22.00 17.10
N ARG A 226 -9.86 22.16 16.82
CA ARG A 226 -8.91 22.78 17.75
C ARG A 226 -8.47 24.15 17.22
N PRO A 227 -7.97 25.03 18.11
CA PRO A 227 -7.35 26.27 17.70
C PRO A 227 -6.23 26.05 16.68
N VAL A 228 -6.16 26.98 15.73
CA VAL A 228 -5.11 27.02 14.72
C VAL A 228 -3.73 27.03 15.40
N GLY A 229 -2.83 26.15 14.96
CA GLY A 229 -1.48 26.01 15.50
C GLY A 229 -1.32 24.94 16.58
N GLU A 230 -2.41 24.39 17.12
CA GLU A 230 -2.34 23.31 18.13
C GLU A 230 -2.34 21.90 17.52
N HIS A 231 -2.56 21.78 16.21
CA HIS A 231 -2.52 20.50 15.51
C HIS A 231 -1.09 19.97 15.42
N LYS A 232 -0.86 18.75 15.89
CA LYS A 232 0.37 17.98 15.71
C LYS A 232 0.42 17.42 14.29
N LEU A 233 1.64 17.22 13.81
CA LEU A 233 1.97 16.59 12.55
C LEU A 233 3.01 15.50 12.82
N LEU A 234 2.65 14.25 12.51
CA LEU A 234 3.58 13.14 12.44
C LEU A 234 4.12 13.06 11.01
N ILE A 235 5.44 13.08 10.83
CA ILE A 235 6.08 12.96 9.52
C ILE A 235 6.83 11.65 9.47
N TYR A 236 6.47 10.80 8.53
CA TYR A 236 7.20 9.58 8.21
C TYR A 236 7.88 9.72 6.86
N ASP A 237 9.21 9.64 6.84
CA ASP A 237 10.01 9.64 5.61
C ASP A 237 10.36 8.21 5.21
N ARG A 238 9.79 7.75 4.09
CA ARG A 238 9.96 6.37 3.60
C ARG A 238 11.36 6.07 3.10
N LYS A 239 12.12 7.09 2.69
CA LYS A 239 13.48 6.89 2.15
C LYS A 239 14.47 6.64 3.27
N THR A 240 14.32 7.35 4.38
CA THR A 240 15.21 7.26 5.55
C THR A 240 14.67 6.35 6.64
N ASP A 241 13.41 5.91 6.55
CA ASP A 241 12.68 5.17 7.58
C ASP A 241 12.65 5.90 8.94
N THR A 242 12.46 7.21 8.91
CA THR A 242 12.47 8.06 10.12
C THR A 242 11.10 8.65 10.42
N ILE A 243 10.76 8.70 11.70
CA ILE A 243 9.56 9.36 12.23
C ILE A 243 9.97 10.66 12.92
N LYS A 244 9.23 11.73 12.67
CA LYS A 244 9.41 13.05 13.29
C LYS A 244 8.07 13.59 13.76
N HIS A 245 8.07 14.13 14.98
CA HIS A 245 6.91 14.80 15.57
C HIS A 245 7.13 16.30 15.54
N CYS A 246 6.14 17.04 15.08
CA CYS A 246 6.14 18.50 15.08
C CYS A 246 4.71 19.05 15.14
N PHE A 247 4.56 20.36 15.08
CA PHE A 247 3.27 21.01 14.88
C PHE A 247 3.04 21.26 13.39
N PHE A 248 1.77 21.30 12.98
CA PHE A 248 1.39 21.45 11.57
C PHE A 248 1.85 22.77 10.96
N ASP A 249 2.02 23.83 11.77
CA ASP A 249 2.55 25.12 11.34
C ASP A 249 4.01 25.04 10.85
N LYS A 250 4.75 23.99 11.22
CA LYS A 250 6.11 23.68 10.76
C LYS A 250 6.15 23.00 9.40
N LEU A 251 5.01 22.71 8.78
CA LEU A 251 4.97 22.09 7.44
C LEU A 251 5.82 22.86 6.41
N VAL A 252 5.88 24.19 6.53
CA VAL A 252 6.70 25.04 5.65
C VAL A 252 8.18 24.67 5.68
N ASP A 253 8.70 24.16 6.80
CA ASP A 253 10.11 23.81 6.96
C ASP A 253 10.44 22.45 6.31
N GLU A 254 9.45 21.59 6.12
CA GLU A 254 9.61 20.18 5.71
C GLU A 254 9.56 19.98 4.19
N LEU A 255 9.08 21.00 3.46
CA LEU A 255 8.88 20.99 2.02
C LEU A 255 9.96 21.79 1.29
N PRO A 256 10.52 21.29 0.17
CA PRO A 256 11.41 22.07 -0.68
C PRO A 256 10.61 23.16 -1.40
N ALA A 257 11.28 24.27 -1.74
CA ALA A 257 10.66 25.45 -2.35
C ALA A 257 9.97 25.15 -3.69
N ASN A 258 10.43 24.13 -4.43
CA ASN A 258 9.85 23.77 -5.71
C ASN A 258 8.63 22.84 -5.61
N ALA A 259 8.23 22.37 -4.42
CA ALA A 259 7.11 21.43 -4.28
C ALA A 259 5.79 21.99 -4.85
N LEU A 260 4.92 21.08 -5.32
CA LEU A 260 3.54 21.37 -5.66
C LEU A 260 2.62 20.76 -4.61
N ILE A 261 1.78 21.58 -3.98
CA ILE A 261 0.71 21.12 -3.09
C ILE A 261 -0.57 21.01 -3.91
N VAL A 262 -1.26 19.87 -3.85
CA VAL A 262 -2.55 19.64 -4.50
C VAL A 262 -3.63 19.50 -3.43
N ILE A 263 -4.63 20.38 -3.49
CA ILE A 263 -5.73 20.48 -2.51
C ILE A 263 -7.09 20.25 -3.17
N ASN A 264 -8.01 19.60 -2.45
CA ASN A 264 -9.41 19.47 -2.87
C ASN A 264 -10.24 20.70 -2.43
N ASN A 265 -10.67 21.53 -3.38
CA ASN A 265 -11.42 22.76 -3.10
C ASN A 265 -12.96 22.56 -3.07
N SER A 266 -13.43 21.32 -3.01
CA SER A 266 -14.86 21.04 -2.88
C SER A 266 -15.43 21.58 -1.57
N LYS A 267 -16.65 22.12 -1.63
CA LYS A 267 -17.36 22.78 -0.54
C LYS A 267 -18.56 21.95 -0.10
N VAL A 268 -18.70 21.81 1.22
CA VAL A 268 -19.77 21.04 1.86
C VAL A 268 -21.05 21.83 1.75
N VAL A 269 -22.11 21.17 1.30
CA VAL A 269 -23.46 21.75 1.25
C VAL A 269 -24.33 21.17 2.36
N LYS A 270 -25.46 21.83 2.62
CA LYS A 270 -26.40 21.49 3.69
C LYS A 270 -27.24 20.23 3.40
N ALA A 271 -26.58 19.13 3.07
CA ALA A 271 -27.18 17.89 2.58
C ALA A 271 -27.82 17.01 3.67
N ALA A 272 -27.96 17.48 4.91
CA ALA A 272 -28.69 16.77 5.97
C ALA A 272 -30.05 17.45 6.23
N LEU A 273 -31.13 16.67 6.23
CA LEU A 273 -32.46 17.14 6.59
C LEU A 273 -32.84 16.58 7.96
N ARG A 274 -33.04 17.46 8.94
CA ARG A 274 -33.46 17.05 10.27
C ARG A 274 -34.88 16.47 10.24
N TYR A 275 -35.03 15.27 10.76
CA TYR A 275 -36.34 14.67 11.00
C TYR A 275 -37.01 15.35 12.20
N LEU A 276 -38.23 15.84 12.00
CA LEU A 276 -39.02 16.53 13.04
C LEU A 276 -39.78 15.51 13.90
N SER A 277 -39.03 14.69 14.65
CA SER A 277 -39.52 13.87 15.76
C SER A 277 -38.68 14.14 17.01
N ASP A 278 -39.07 13.57 18.15
CA ASP A 278 -38.35 13.73 19.43
C ASP A 278 -36.95 13.08 19.47
N ASP A 279 -36.53 12.38 18.41
CA ASP A 279 -35.30 11.56 18.39
C ASP A 279 -34.09 12.22 17.69
N GLY A 280 -34.27 13.36 17.02
CA GLY A 280 -33.15 14.16 16.48
C GLY A 280 -32.36 13.53 15.33
N ARG A 281 -32.93 12.57 14.60
CA ARG A 281 -32.28 11.93 13.44
C ARG A 281 -32.26 12.82 12.19
N TYR A 282 -31.43 12.47 11.20
CA TYR A 282 -31.33 13.18 9.92
C TYR A 282 -31.55 12.22 8.75
N LEU A 283 -32.13 12.70 7.66
CA LEU A 283 -31.99 12.08 6.34
C LEU A 283 -30.79 12.72 5.64
N HIS A 284 -29.94 11.92 5.01
CA HIS A 284 -28.77 12.44 4.30
C HIS A 284 -28.95 12.30 2.80
N ILE A 285 -28.92 13.43 2.08
CA ILE A 285 -29.00 13.47 0.62
C ILE A 285 -27.67 12.97 0.04
N LEU A 286 -27.75 12.03 -0.90
CA LEU A 286 -26.55 11.42 -1.48
C LEU A 286 -25.96 12.22 -2.64
N ASN A 287 -26.81 12.81 -3.47
CA ASN A 287 -26.42 13.69 -4.57
C ASN A 287 -27.07 15.07 -4.38
N PRO A 288 -26.41 16.01 -3.69
CA PRO A 288 -26.98 17.33 -3.43
C PRO A 288 -26.99 18.25 -4.65
N LEU A 289 -26.33 17.86 -5.75
CA LEU A 289 -26.34 18.58 -7.04
C LEU A 289 -27.50 18.17 -7.95
N HIS A 290 -28.30 17.18 -7.53
CA HIS A 290 -29.51 16.82 -8.26
C HIS A 290 -30.49 18.01 -8.29
N GLU A 291 -31.00 18.40 -9.46
CA GLU A 291 -31.82 19.62 -9.60
C GLU A 291 -33.27 19.44 -9.10
N SER A 292 -33.86 18.26 -9.31
CA SER A 292 -35.29 18.03 -9.05
C SER A 292 -35.57 17.67 -7.59
N LEU A 293 -36.78 18.00 -7.12
CA LEU A 293 -37.32 17.59 -5.82
C LEU A 293 -37.88 16.17 -5.82
N SER A 294 -38.01 15.54 -6.98
CA SER A 294 -38.46 14.14 -7.14
C SER A 294 -37.29 13.23 -7.46
N ASN A 295 -37.37 11.96 -7.06
CA ASN A 295 -36.30 10.96 -7.22
C ASN A 295 -35.00 11.31 -6.49
N VAL A 296 -35.10 12.01 -5.36
CA VAL A 296 -33.94 12.33 -4.53
C VAL A 296 -33.55 11.09 -3.75
N GLU A 297 -32.30 10.64 -3.92
CA GLU A 297 -31.74 9.53 -3.14
C GLU A 297 -31.27 10.01 -1.77
N MET A 298 -31.84 9.41 -0.74
CA MET A 298 -31.53 9.73 0.65
C MET A 298 -31.16 8.48 1.42
N LEU A 299 -30.09 8.55 2.20
CA LEU A 299 -29.84 7.60 3.27
C LEU A 299 -30.77 7.91 4.44
N CYS A 300 -31.54 6.90 4.84
CA CYS A 300 -32.42 6.97 6.00
C CYS A 300 -31.80 6.14 7.14
N PRO A 301 -31.53 6.71 8.33
CA PRO A 301 -30.99 5.95 9.46
C PRO A 301 -32.03 5.01 10.12
N TRP A 302 -33.21 4.90 9.53
CA TRP A 302 -34.24 3.91 9.86
C TRP A 302 -34.82 3.32 8.58
N LYS A 303 -35.74 2.37 8.72
CA LYS A 303 -36.36 1.68 7.58
C LYS A 303 -37.78 2.19 7.34
N PRO A 304 -37.99 3.37 6.73
CA PRO A 304 -39.32 3.77 6.31
C PRO A 304 -39.75 2.93 5.10
N HIS A 305 -41.07 2.77 4.96
CA HIS A 305 -41.73 2.06 3.88
C HIS A 305 -42.16 3.03 2.77
N THR A 306 -42.36 2.50 1.56
CA THR A 306 -42.94 3.26 0.46
C THR A 306 -44.30 3.82 0.87
N GLY A 307 -44.50 5.12 0.64
CA GLY A 307 -45.69 5.87 1.03
C GLY A 307 -45.56 6.62 2.36
N ASP A 308 -44.54 6.33 3.17
CA ASP A 308 -44.29 7.06 4.41
C ASP A 308 -44.03 8.55 4.12
N MET A 309 -44.60 9.40 4.96
CA MET A 309 -44.44 10.85 4.92
C MET A 309 -43.62 11.29 6.13
N VAL A 310 -42.44 11.84 5.87
CA VAL A 310 -41.45 12.20 6.89
C VAL A 310 -41.36 13.72 6.99
N SER A 311 -41.85 14.29 8.08
CA SER A 311 -41.75 15.73 8.32
C SER A 311 -40.31 16.15 8.56
N VAL A 312 -39.83 17.12 7.79
CA VAL A 312 -38.50 17.72 7.92
C VAL A 312 -38.62 19.24 8.06
N ASN A 313 -37.53 19.91 8.40
CA ASN A 313 -37.53 21.36 8.37
C ASN A 313 -37.92 21.87 6.97
N GLY A 314 -38.92 22.76 6.91
CA GLY A 314 -39.37 23.38 5.66
C GLY A 314 -40.21 22.52 4.71
N GLY A 315 -40.54 21.26 5.03
CA GLY A 315 -41.36 20.44 4.15
C GLY A 315 -41.59 19.00 4.61
N ILE A 316 -42.07 18.16 3.68
CA ILE A 316 -42.31 16.73 3.88
C ILE A 316 -41.47 15.95 2.86
N VAL A 317 -40.75 14.92 3.31
CA VAL A 317 -40.11 13.93 2.45
C VAL A 317 -41.02 12.72 2.34
N LYS A 318 -41.53 12.45 1.14
CA LYS A 318 -42.33 11.27 0.83
C LYS A 318 -41.43 10.16 0.31
N ILE A 319 -41.50 8.98 0.90
CA ILE A 319 -40.77 7.80 0.41
C ILE A 319 -41.50 7.23 -0.80
N THR A 320 -40.83 7.19 -1.96
CA THR A 320 -41.41 6.71 -3.22
C THR A 320 -40.89 5.33 -3.62
N GLY A 321 -39.74 4.90 -3.08
CA GLY A 321 -39.21 3.56 -3.33
C GLY A 321 -37.86 3.30 -2.67
N PHE A 322 -37.20 2.25 -3.13
CA PHE A 322 -35.90 1.79 -2.65
C PHE A 322 -34.87 1.89 -3.79
N ALA A 323 -33.80 2.65 -3.56
CA ALA A 323 -32.66 2.68 -4.49
C ALA A 323 -31.66 1.58 -4.14
N ASP A 324 -31.47 1.29 -2.85
CA ASP A 324 -30.66 0.17 -2.36
C ASP A 324 -31.14 -0.28 -0.98
N GLU A 325 -31.84 -1.41 -0.93
CA GLU A 325 -32.36 -1.99 0.31
C GLU A 325 -31.26 -2.40 1.30
N ASN A 326 -30.07 -2.76 0.81
CA ASN A 326 -28.96 -3.19 1.65
C ASN A 326 -28.19 -2.01 2.27
N ARG A 327 -28.40 -0.79 1.77
CA ARG A 327 -27.73 0.43 2.23
C ARG A 327 -28.68 1.44 2.86
N ASP A 328 -29.91 1.04 3.16
CA ASP A 328 -30.97 1.91 3.68
C ASP A 328 -31.18 3.20 2.84
N ILE A 329 -30.96 3.09 1.53
CA ILE A 329 -31.14 4.20 0.58
C ILE A 329 -32.56 4.15 0.05
N ARG A 330 -33.26 5.27 0.15
CA ARG A 330 -34.62 5.46 -0.34
C ARG A 330 -34.62 6.45 -1.50
N THR A 331 -35.49 6.20 -2.46
CA THR A 331 -35.89 7.19 -3.45
C THR A 331 -37.03 8.00 -2.85
N THR A 332 -36.96 9.32 -2.97
CA THR A 332 -37.88 10.23 -2.28
C THR A 332 -38.39 11.35 -3.18
N GLU A 333 -39.51 11.94 -2.75
CA GLU A 333 -40.05 13.18 -3.29
C GLU A 333 -40.14 14.19 -2.14
N ILE A 334 -39.52 15.36 -2.31
CA ILE A 334 -39.58 16.46 -1.35
C ILE A 334 -40.75 17.37 -1.72
N ILE A 335 -41.60 17.65 -0.75
CA ILE A 335 -42.75 18.54 -0.85
C ILE A 335 -42.48 19.75 0.07
N PRO A 336 -41.94 20.87 -0.47
CA PRO A 336 -41.68 22.06 0.33
C PRO A 336 -42.97 22.72 0.81
N HIS A 337 -42.95 23.28 2.02
CA HIS A 337 -44.02 24.17 2.47
C HIS A 337 -44.02 25.51 1.73
N ASP A 338 -42.83 25.98 1.36
CA ASP A 338 -42.65 27.17 0.54
C ASP A 338 -42.75 26.81 -0.95
N THR A 339 -43.87 27.18 -1.57
CA THR A 339 -44.16 26.84 -2.97
C THR A 339 -43.26 27.56 -3.97
N GLN A 340 -42.45 28.54 -3.54
CA GLN A 340 -41.46 29.20 -4.40
C GLN A 340 -40.23 28.32 -4.66
N ILE A 341 -39.96 27.34 -3.79
CA ILE A 341 -38.82 26.43 -3.94
C ILE A 341 -39.14 25.43 -5.04
N LYS A 342 -38.29 25.40 -6.08
CA LYS A 342 -38.45 24.54 -7.25
C LYS A 342 -37.35 23.50 -7.40
N THR A 343 -36.19 23.74 -6.80
CA THR A 343 -35.02 22.88 -6.95
C THR A 343 -34.57 22.33 -5.60
N LEU A 344 -33.88 21.19 -5.63
CA LEU A 344 -33.27 20.63 -4.43
C LEU A 344 -32.15 21.52 -3.86
N PRO A 345 -31.25 22.13 -4.67
CA PRO A 345 -30.27 23.11 -4.18
C PRO A 345 -30.89 24.26 -3.38
N ASP A 346 -31.99 24.86 -3.88
CA ASP A 346 -32.71 25.92 -3.16
C ASP A 346 -33.30 25.41 -1.83
N PHE A 347 -33.84 24.19 -1.84
CA PHE A 347 -34.42 23.58 -0.64
C PHE A 347 -33.35 23.34 0.45
N ILE A 348 -32.22 22.73 0.08
CA ILE A 348 -31.17 22.41 1.05
C ILE A 348 -30.44 23.66 1.54
N ASP A 349 -30.25 24.69 0.70
CA ASP A 349 -29.62 25.92 1.15
C ASP A 349 -30.45 26.62 2.24
N LYS A 350 -31.79 26.61 2.08
CA LYS A 350 -32.71 27.26 3.02
C LYS A 350 -33.00 26.43 4.27
N TYR A 351 -33.20 25.12 4.13
CA TYR A 351 -33.73 24.28 5.21
C TYR A 351 -32.83 23.13 5.64
N GLY A 352 -31.80 22.83 4.87
CA GLY A 352 -30.84 21.79 5.21
C GLY A 352 -29.89 22.22 6.32
N GLU A 353 -29.15 21.23 6.82
CA GLU A 353 -28.11 21.38 7.82
C GLU A 353 -26.81 20.75 7.32
N VAL A 354 -25.67 21.19 7.88
CA VAL A 354 -24.37 20.65 7.49
C VAL A 354 -24.23 19.20 7.99
N PRO A 355 -23.96 18.25 7.09
CA PRO A 355 -23.78 16.85 7.44
C PRO A 355 -22.42 16.63 8.12
N ILE A 356 -22.36 16.76 9.45
CA ILE A 356 -21.18 16.33 10.20
C ILE A 356 -21.13 14.79 10.30
N PRO A 357 -19.95 14.18 10.47
CA PRO A 357 -19.82 12.74 10.61
C PRO A 357 -20.70 12.16 11.72
N ILE A 358 -21.26 10.97 11.49
CA ILE A 358 -22.23 10.29 12.37
C ILE A 358 -21.74 10.17 13.82
N TYR A 359 -20.45 9.85 14.01
CA TYR A 359 -19.87 9.70 15.34
C TYR A 359 -19.80 11.02 16.12
N ILE A 360 -19.72 12.17 15.44
CA ILE A 360 -19.79 13.49 16.09
C ILE A 360 -21.23 13.78 16.51
N ASN A 361 -22.19 13.50 15.61
CA ASN A 361 -23.61 13.60 15.92
C ASN A 361 -24.05 12.71 17.10
N ALA A 362 -23.39 11.56 17.29
CA ALA A 362 -23.63 10.69 18.43
C ALA A 362 -23.11 11.26 19.76
N LYS A 363 -22.12 12.17 19.73
CA LYS A 363 -21.50 12.76 20.93
C LYS A 363 -22.02 14.14 21.27
N ARG A 364 -22.48 14.92 20.29
CA ARG A 364 -23.02 16.27 20.50
C ARG A 364 -24.01 16.68 19.40
N ARG A 365 -24.81 17.70 19.70
CA ARG A 365 -25.67 18.36 18.71
C ARG A 365 -24.83 19.22 17.77
N LEU A 366 -25.39 19.48 16.59
CA LEU A 366 -24.88 20.49 15.66
C LEU A 366 -24.89 21.87 16.32
N GLU A 367 -23.76 22.57 16.17
CA GLU A 367 -23.55 23.94 16.61
C GLU A 367 -23.52 24.85 15.36
N VAL A 368 -23.87 26.13 15.50
CA VAL A 368 -23.87 27.06 14.35
C VAL A 368 -22.47 27.17 13.72
N SER A 369 -21.41 27.06 14.54
CA SER A 369 -20.03 27.10 14.08
C SER A 369 -19.64 25.90 13.20
N ASP A 370 -20.37 24.78 13.25
CA ASP A 370 -20.08 23.60 12.40
C ASP A 370 -20.15 23.91 10.90
N ILE A 371 -20.88 24.97 10.52
CA ILE A 371 -20.96 25.45 9.14
C ILE A 371 -19.58 25.88 8.63
N ASP A 372 -18.83 26.57 9.49
CA ASP A 372 -17.51 27.09 9.17
C ASP A 372 -16.40 26.10 9.57
N ASP A 373 -16.55 25.44 10.72
CA ASP A 373 -15.57 24.51 11.29
C ASP A 373 -15.39 23.24 10.43
N TYR A 374 -16.47 22.78 9.77
CA TYR A 374 -16.43 21.61 8.88
C TYR A 374 -16.16 21.99 7.41
N GLN A 375 -15.40 23.07 7.19
CA GLN A 375 -15.10 23.59 5.87
C GLN A 375 -13.64 24.00 5.72
N ASN A 376 -13.01 23.57 4.61
CA ASN A 376 -11.67 24.05 4.26
C ASN A 376 -11.69 25.55 3.92
N ILE A 377 -10.68 26.30 4.37
CA ILE A 377 -10.55 27.76 4.11
C ILE A 377 -10.40 28.12 2.62
N TYR A 378 -10.11 27.13 1.78
CA TYR A 378 -9.95 27.28 0.32
C TYR A 378 -11.08 26.62 -0.46
N ALA A 379 -12.19 26.26 0.19
CA ALA A 379 -13.33 25.65 -0.47
C ALA A 379 -14.10 26.65 -1.33
N LYS A 380 -14.47 26.23 -2.54
CA LYS A 380 -15.04 27.11 -3.57
C LYS A 380 -16.20 26.49 -4.35
N VAL A 381 -16.18 25.17 -4.57
CA VAL A 381 -17.13 24.51 -5.46
C VAL A 381 -18.13 23.69 -4.65
N ASP A 382 -19.37 24.18 -4.57
CA ASP A 382 -20.47 23.53 -3.85
C ASP A 382 -20.76 22.14 -4.42
N GLY A 383 -20.96 21.14 -3.55
CA GLY A 383 -21.47 19.82 -3.96
C GLY A 383 -21.01 18.65 -3.11
N SER A 384 -20.10 18.84 -2.17
CA SER A 384 -19.69 17.76 -1.25
C SER A 384 -20.71 17.52 -0.15
N VAL A 385 -20.91 16.26 0.22
CA VAL A 385 -21.61 15.85 1.44
C VAL A 385 -20.63 15.74 2.61
N ALA A 386 -19.34 15.51 2.36
CA ALA A 386 -18.33 15.44 3.42
C ALA A 386 -17.14 16.34 3.13
N CYS A 387 -16.55 16.93 4.18
CA CYS A 387 -15.38 17.78 4.03
C CYS A 387 -14.13 16.94 3.68
N PRO A 388 -13.27 17.39 2.75
CA PRO A 388 -11.90 16.89 2.61
C PRO A 388 -11.04 17.27 3.84
N THR A 389 -11.20 16.51 4.93
CA THR A 389 -10.77 16.90 6.29
C THR A 389 -9.28 17.14 6.50
N ALA A 390 -8.40 16.57 5.66
CA ALA A 390 -6.96 16.81 5.74
C ALA A 390 -6.58 18.28 5.44
N GLY A 391 -7.48 19.02 4.80
CA GLY A 391 -7.32 20.44 4.55
C GLY A 391 -7.60 21.33 5.77
N LEU A 392 -8.33 20.83 6.78
CA LEU A 392 -8.77 21.63 7.93
C LEU A 392 -7.61 22.12 8.79
N HIS A 393 -6.44 21.49 8.67
CA HIS A 393 -5.22 21.91 9.38
C HIS A 393 -4.57 23.18 8.77
N PHE A 394 -4.95 23.56 7.55
CA PHE A 394 -4.42 24.75 6.89
C PHE A 394 -5.13 26.01 7.37
N ASN A 395 -4.34 27.04 7.66
CA ASN A 395 -4.80 28.40 7.94
C ASN A 395 -4.20 29.39 6.93
N GLU A 396 -4.75 30.59 6.87
CA GLU A 396 -4.29 31.61 5.91
C GLU A 396 -2.81 31.94 6.03
N ASP A 397 -2.29 32.06 7.26
CA ASP A 397 -0.91 32.45 7.50
C ASP A 397 0.07 31.37 7.04
N LEU A 398 -0.27 30.09 7.25
CA LEU A 398 0.51 28.97 6.75
C LEU A 398 0.51 28.94 5.21
N ILE A 399 -0.64 29.14 4.56
CA ILE A 399 -0.72 29.23 3.10
C ILE A 399 0.14 30.39 2.57
N LYS A 400 0.09 31.56 3.21
CA LYS A 400 0.92 32.72 2.85
C LYS A 400 2.41 32.39 2.97
N LYS A 401 2.84 31.76 4.07
CA LYS A 401 4.24 31.33 4.28
C LYS A 401 4.71 30.31 3.24
N LEU A 402 3.88 29.32 2.91
CA LEU A 402 4.18 28.32 1.88
C LEU A 402 4.35 28.99 0.51
N LYS A 403 3.43 29.87 0.11
CA LYS A 403 3.54 30.64 -1.15
C LYS A 403 4.77 31.55 -1.17
N ALA A 404 5.09 32.22 -0.07
CA ALA A 404 6.27 33.06 0.04
C ALA A 404 7.60 32.28 -0.09
N LYS A 405 7.61 30.99 0.31
CA LYS A 405 8.73 30.07 0.08
C LYS A 405 8.89 29.67 -1.40
N GLY A 406 7.89 29.93 -2.25
CA GLY A 406 7.87 29.56 -3.67
C GLY A 406 7.05 28.31 -3.97
N ILE A 407 6.43 27.69 -2.95
CA ILE A 407 5.61 26.48 -3.12
C ILE A 407 4.33 26.84 -3.86
N LYS A 408 4.05 26.09 -4.93
CA LYS A 408 2.85 26.28 -5.74
C LYS A 408 1.70 25.44 -5.21
N PHE A 409 0.48 25.90 -5.50
CA PHE A 409 -0.75 25.18 -5.18
C PHE A 409 -1.50 24.89 -6.48
N ALA A 410 -1.96 23.66 -6.64
CA ALA A 410 -2.98 23.30 -7.61
C ALA A 410 -4.25 22.86 -6.89
N GLU A 411 -5.39 23.24 -7.44
CA GLU A 411 -6.72 22.91 -6.93
C GLU A 411 -7.37 21.86 -7.82
N ILE A 412 -7.92 20.83 -7.19
CA ILE A 412 -8.84 19.87 -7.81
C ILE A 412 -10.17 19.95 -7.09
N THR A 413 -11.26 19.65 -7.77
CA THR A 413 -12.55 19.38 -7.13
C THR A 413 -12.77 17.88 -7.14
N LEU A 414 -13.12 17.30 -6.00
CA LEU A 414 -13.76 15.98 -5.92
C LEU A 414 -14.91 16.09 -4.94
N HIS A 415 -16.14 15.94 -5.42
CA HIS A 415 -17.33 15.99 -4.57
C HIS A 415 -17.39 14.70 -3.73
N VAL A 416 -17.18 14.85 -2.43
CA VAL A 416 -17.09 13.72 -1.52
C VAL A 416 -18.48 13.28 -1.12
N GLY A 417 -18.80 12.02 -1.39
CA GLY A 417 -20.08 11.42 -1.06
C GLY A 417 -20.14 10.90 0.38
N TYR A 418 -21.32 10.43 0.78
CA TYR A 418 -21.53 9.79 2.09
C TYR A 418 -20.69 8.51 2.29
N GLY A 419 -20.29 7.84 1.19
CA GLY A 419 -19.51 6.61 1.22
C GLY A 419 -18.22 6.70 2.03
N THR A 420 -17.64 7.90 2.18
CA THR A 420 -16.41 8.15 2.94
C THR A 420 -16.48 7.74 4.43
N TRP A 421 -17.67 7.71 5.02
CA TRP A 421 -17.86 7.31 6.43
C TRP A 421 -18.13 5.81 6.62
N LYS A 422 -18.20 5.02 5.54
CA LYS A 422 -18.53 3.60 5.63
C LYS A 422 -17.30 2.75 5.90
N SER A 423 -17.48 1.74 6.74
CA SER A 423 -16.52 0.64 6.89
C SER A 423 -16.51 -0.25 5.65
N PHE A 424 -15.51 -1.13 5.54
CA PHE A 424 -15.52 -2.20 4.53
C PHE A 424 -16.83 -3.01 4.57
N LYS A 425 -17.38 -3.27 3.38
CA LYS A 425 -18.58 -4.10 3.20
C LYS A 425 -18.28 -5.59 3.23
N TYR A 426 -17.09 -5.98 2.76
CA TYR A 426 -16.66 -7.37 2.57
C TYR A 426 -15.37 -7.62 3.35
N ASP A 427 -15.15 -8.89 3.72
CA ASP A 427 -13.93 -9.29 4.42
C ASP A 427 -12.72 -9.20 3.51
N ASN A 428 -12.81 -9.69 2.28
CA ASN A 428 -11.78 -9.46 1.27
C ASN A 428 -11.89 -8.03 0.73
N ILE A 429 -10.85 -7.23 0.91
CA ILE A 429 -10.91 -5.82 0.50
C ILE A 429 -11.05 -5.66 -1.01
N LYS A 430 -10.59 -6.63 -1.81
CA LYS A 430 -10.66 -6.56 -3.29
C LYS A 430 -12.09 -6.54 -3.83
N ASP A 431 -13.04 -7.05 -3.05
CA ASP A 431 -14.46 -7.07 -3.41
C ASP A 431 -15.14 -5.72 -3.11
N HIS A 432 -14.43 -4.80 -2.44
CA HIS A 432 -14.93 -3.46 -2.16
C HIS A 432 -14.99 -2.62 -3.44
N LYS A 433 -16.17 -2.06 -3.71
CA LYS A 433 -16.37 -1.07 -4.77
C LYS A 433 -16.54 0.29 -4.11
N MET A 434 -15.72 1.26 -4.54
CA MET A 434 -15.87 2.65 -4.13
C MET A 434 -17.13 3.24 -4.75
N ASP A 435 -17.82 4.09 -4.00
CA ASP A 435 -18.85 4.94 -4.58
C ASP A 435 -18.18 5.92 -5.57
N SER A 436 -18.84 6.15 -6.70
CA SER A 436 -18.39 7.05 -7.75
C SER A 436 -18.44 8.50 -7.27
N GLU A 437 -17.33 9.22 -7.42
CA GLU A 437 -17.21 10.63 -7.01
C GLU A 437 -16.78 11.50 -8.19
N HIS A 438 -17.54 12.56 -8.45
CA HIS A 438 -17.31 13.47 -9.56
C HIS A 438 -16.12 14.40 -9.27
N TYR A 439 -15.19 14.49 -10.21
CA TYR A 439 -14.02 15.37 -10.15
C TYR A 439 -14.00 16.40 -11.26
N ILE A 440 -13.38 17.54 -10.97
CA ILE A 440 -13.16 18.64 -11.92
C ILE A 440 -11.73 19.17 -11.71
N ILE A 441 -10.98 19.32 -12.79
CA ILE A 441 -9.67 19.95 -12.82
C ILE A 441 -9.64 20.96 -13.97
N THR A 442 -9.55 22.25 -13.64
CA THR A 442 -9.43 23.32 -14.64
C THR A 442 -8.13 23.20 -15.42
N LYS A 443 -8.09 23.71 -16.66
CA LYS A 443 -6.89 23.74 -17.52
C LYS A 443 -5.65 24.36 -16.84
N GLU A 444 -5.82 25.37 -15.99
CA GLU A 444 -4.71 26.00 -15.26
C GLU A 444 -4.07 25.04 -14.25
N ASN A 445 -4.90 24.32 -13.50
CA ASN A 445 -4.47 23.33 -12.53
C ASN A 445 -3.90 22.07 -13.21
N MET A 446 -4.48 21.63 -14.33
CA MET A 446 -3.92 20.59 -15.19
C MET A 446 -2.50 20.94 -15.63
N LYS A 447 -2.29 22.19 -16.07
CA LYS A 447 -0.96 22.68 -16.44
C LYS A 447 0.03 22.65 -15.28
N LEU A 448 -0.37 23.09 -14.09
CA LEU A 448 0.51 23.06 -12.90
C LEU A 448 0.96 21.64 -12.55
N ILE A 449 0.02 20.68 -12.56
CA ILE A 449 0.30 19.27 -12.25
C ILE A 449 1.20 18.67 -13.34
N TYR A 450 0.89 18.92 -14.62
CA TYR A 450 1.72 18.48 -15.74
C TYR A 450 3.16 19.02 -15.67
N ASP A 451 3.32 20.32 -15.43
CA ASP A 451 4.64 20.95 -15.31
C ASP A 451 5.43 20.31 -14.17
N ALA A 452 4.78 20.02 -13.03
CA ALA A 452 5.41 19.34 -11.91
C ALA A 452 5.90 17.93 -12.29
N VAL A 453 5.10 17.16 -13.01
CA VAL A 453 5.48 15.83 -13.52
C VAL A 453 6.69 15.91 -14.46
N LYS A 454 6.65 16.81 -15.47
CA LYS A 454 7.76 16.98 -16.42
C LYS A 454 9.06 17.42 -15.76
N GLN A 455 8.95 18.28 -14.74
CA GLN A 455 10.10 18.81 -14.00
C GLN A 455 10.55 17.90 -12.85
N LYS A 456 9.90 16.74 -12.63
CA LYS A 456 10.13 15.85 -11.50
C LYS A 456 10.04 16.57 -10.15
N THR A 457 9.15 17.55 -10.08
CA THR A 457 8.82 18.29 -8.87
C THR A 457 7.99 17.40 -7.95
N PRO A 458 8.31 17.32 -6.65
CA PRO A 458 7.50 16.56 -5.70
C PRO A 458 6.06 17.09 -5.61
N ILE A 459 5.10 16.20 -5.81
CA ILE A 459 3.66 16.47 -5.64
C ILE A 459 3.22 15.96 -4.27
N LEU A 460 2.76 16.88 -3.44
CA LEU A 460 2.14 16.62 -2.15
C LEU A 460 0.61 16.70 -2.28
N ALA A 461 -0.06 15.56 -2.17
CA ALA A 461 -1.52 15.51 -2.09
C ALA A 461 -2.00 15.78 -0.65
N VAL A 462 -2.97 16.68 -0.50
CA VAL A 462 -3.63 16.96 0.78
C VAL A 462 -4.96 16.22 0.81
N GLY A 463 -4.96 15.08 1.50
CA GLY A 463 -6.12 14.21 1.67
C GLY A 463 -6.18 13.08 0.65
N THR A 464 -6.80 11.98 1.07
CA THR A 464 -7.03 10.78 0.25
C THR A 464 -7.88 11.06 -0.98
N THR A 465 -8.78 12.04 -0.93
CA THR A 465 -9.58 12.49 -2.07
C THR A 465 -8.70 13.07 -3.18
N SER A 466 -7.72 13.92 -2.83
CA SER A 466 -6.77 14.47 -3.80
C SER A 466 -5.89 13.38 -4.41
N VAL A 467 -5.51 12.37 -3.62
CA VAL A 467 -4.80 11.19 -4.13
C VAL A 467 -5.64 10.45 -5.16
N ARG A 468 -6.91 10.13 -4.84
CA ARG A 468 -7.81 9.41 -5.76
C ARG A 468 -7.95 10.15 -7.09
N THR A 469 -8.19 11.46 -7.05
CA THR A 469 -8.31 12.27 -8.27
C THR A 469 -7.03 12.23 -9.09
N LEU A 470 -5.88 12.52 -8.47
CA LEU A 470 -4.58 12.53 -9.16
C LEU A 470 -4.25 11.18 -9.79
N GLU A 471 -4.44 10.08 -9.06
CA GLU A 471 -4.13 8.74 -9.55
C GLU A 471 -5.16 8.25 -10.61
N THR A 472 -6.41 8.74 -10.56
CA THR A 472 -7.42 8.48 -11.61
C THR A 472 -7.00 9.12 -12.93
N VAL A 473 -6.53 10.37 -12.90
CA VAL A 473 -6.16 11.13 -14.12
C VAL A 473 -4.68 10.97 -14.50
N ALA A 474 -3.94 10.11 -13.80
CA ALA A 474 -2.49 9.98 -13.94
C ALA A 474 -2.04 9.74 -15.37
N ASP A 475 -2.65 8.77 -16.05
CA ASP A 475 -2.27 8.42 -17.42
C ASP A 475 -2.62 9.53 -18.41
N THR A 476 -3.73 10.25 -18.17
CA THR A 476 -4.11 11.44 -18.96
C THR A 476 -3.05 12.53 -18.84
N ILE A 477 -2.56 12.81 -17.62
CA ILE A 477 -1.54 13.84 -17.38
C ILE A 477 -0.18 13.43 -17.96
N ILE A 478 0.25 12.18 -17.73
CA ILE A 478 1.55 11.68 -18.19
C ILE A 478 1.67 11.70 -19.71
N ASN A 479 0.59 11.32 -20.41
CA ASN A 479 0.55 11.21 -21.86
C ASN A 479 0.07 12.48 -22.58
N CYS A 480 -0.22 13.56 -21.85
CA CYS A 480 -0.63 14.84 -22.42
C CYS A 480 0.50 15.46 -23.28
N ASP A 481 0.14 15.99 -24.45
CA ASP A 481 1.02 16.70 -25.39
C ASP A 481 1.30 18.17 -24.97
N GLY A 482 0.76 18.60 -23.83
CA GLY A 482 0.86 19.97 -23.32
C GLY A 482 -0.29 20.88 -23.74
N ASN A 483 -1.30 20.35 -24.45
CA ASN A 483 -2.53 21.09 -24.77
C ASN A 483 -3.62 20.82 -23.72
N PHE A 484 -3.82 21.76 -22.81
CA PHE A 484 -4.72 21.58 -21.66
C PHE A 484 -6.14 22.07 -21.94
N LYS A 485 -7.11 21.29 -21.48
CA LYS A 485 -8.52 21.67 -21.35
C LYS A 485 -8.96 21.37 -19.91
N ASP A 486 -10.11 21.91 -19.54
CA ASP A 486 -10.77 21.47 -18.31
C ASP A 486 -11.06 19.97 -18.44
N LEU A 487 -10.80 19.24 -17.36
CA LEU A 487 -10.98 17.80 -17.27
C LEU A 487 -11.98 17.51 -16.16
N GLU A 488 -13.07 16.85 -16.53
CA GLU A 488 -14.11 16.41 -15.61
C GLU A 488 -14.43 14.93 -15.86
N GLY A 489 -14.94 14.27 -14.85
CA GLY A 489 -15.34 12.87 -14.93
C GLY A 489 -15.58 12.29 -13.54
N ASP A 490 -15.73 10.98 -13.48
CA ASP A 490 -15.98 10.31 -12.20
C ASP A 490 -14.83 9.38 -11.82
N SER A 491 -14.57 9.28 -10.52
CA SER A 491 -13.52 8.42 -9.96
C SER A 491 -14.12 7.33 -9.08
N GLU A 492 -13.95 6.08 -9.53
CA GLU A 492 -14.26 4.87 -8.75
C GLU A 492 -12.99 4.15 -8.29
N ILE A 493 -11.82 4.81 -8.39
CA ILE A 493 -10.53 4.16 -8.11
C ILE A 493 -10.48 3.70 -6.65
N PHE A 494 -10.18 2.41 -6.45
CA PHE A 494 -9.90 1.83 -5.15
C PHE A 494 -8.40 1.53 -5.03
N ILE A 495 -7.69 2.32 -4.23
CA ILE A 495 -6.24 2.23 -4.03
C ILE A 495 -5.97 1.37 -2.79
N TYR A 496 -5.32 0.22 -2.95
CA TYR A 496 -5.00 -0.68 -1.83
C TYR A 496 -3.64 -1.38 -2.03
N PRO A 497 -2.99 -1.88 -0.95
CA PRO A 497 -1.66 -2.46 -1.06
C PRO A 497 -1.65 -3.77 -1.86
N PRO A 498 -0.63 -4.00 -2.71
CA PRO A 498 0.38 -3.04 -3.15
C PRO A 498 -0.18 -2.09 -4.22
N TYR A 499 0.23 -0.81 -4.18
CA TYR A 499 -0.11 0.17 -5.21
C TYR A 499 1.10 0.99 -5.61
N ASN A 500 1.28 1.21 -6.92
CA ASN A 500 2.32 2.06 -7.45
C ASN A 500 1.75 3.44 -7.81
N PHE A 501 2.01 4.43 -6.95
CA PHE A 501 1.60 5.81 -7.17
C PHE A 501 2.34 6.41 -8.38
N LYS A 502 1.57 6.91 -9.35
CA LYS A 502 2.09 7.46 -10.61
C LYS A 502 2.40 8.94 -10.49
N LEU A 503 1.55 9.71 -9.81
CA LEU A 503 1.70 11.17 -9.68
C LEU A 503 2.08 11.58 -8.26
N VAL A 504 1.48 10.95 -7.26
CA VAL A 504 1.60 11.41 -5.86
C VAL A 504 2.94 10.97 -5.27
N ASN A 505 3.75 11.94 -4.85
CA ASN A 505 4.98 11.66 -4.14
C ASN A 505 4.75 11.63 -2.64
N TRP A 506 4.03 12.60 -2.10
CA TRP A 506 3.79 12.77 -0.66
C TRP A 506 2.30 12.88 -0.36
N LEU A 507 1.90 12.49 0.84
CA LEU A 507 0.51 12.55 1.31
C LEU A 507 0.45 13.23 2.67
N ILE A 508 -0.40 14.25 2.83
CA ILE A 508 -0.92 14.68 4.13
C ILE A 508 -2.33 14.12 4.31
N THR A 509 -2.59 13.46 5.43
CA THR A 509 -3.91 12.93 5.77
C THR A 509 -4.14 12.97 7.28
N ASN A 510 -5.39 12.95 7.72
CA ASN A 510 -5.71 12.62 9.11
C ASN A 510 -5.40 11.14 9.40
N PHE A 511 -5.35 10.79 10.68
CA PHE A 511 -5.45 9.40 11.11
C PHE A 511 -6.90 8.90 10.92
N ALA A 512 -7.09 7.95 10.01
CA ALA A 512 -8.38 7.40 9.65
C ALA A 512 -8.97 6.51 10.75
N TYR A 513 -10.29 6.30 10.68
CA TYR A 513 -10.97 5.36 11.57
C TYR A 513 -10.61 3.90 11.20
N PRO A 514 -10.52 2.98 12.18
CA PRO A 514 -10.23 1.57 11.90
C PRO A 514 -11.22 0.94 10.92
N LYS A 515 -10.76 -0.02 10.11
CA LYS A 515 -11.58 -0.75 9.11
C LYS A 515 -12.33 0.12 8.09
N THR A 516 -11.79 1.29 7.76
CA THR A 516 -12.33 2.13 6.68
C THR A 516 -11.52 1.98 5.38
N PRO A 517 -12.17 2.02 4.20
CA PRO A 517 -11.49 1.96 2.91
C PRO A 517 -10.45 3.08 2.73
N ILE A 518 -10.68 4.28 3.28
CA ILE A 518 -9.73 5.39 3.12
C ILE A 518 -8.35 5.12 3.73
N MET A 519 -8.24 4.19 4.67
CA MET A 519 -6.97 3.82 5.31
C MET A 519 -6.07 2.97 4.41
N THR A 520 -6.62 2.39 3.35
CA THR A 520 -5.81 1.63 2.38
C THR A 520 -4.84 2.52 1.63
N ILE A 521 -5.15 3.79 1.41
CA ILE A 521 -4.27 4.74 0.71
C ILE A 521 -2.96 4.99 1.48
N PRO A 522 -2.97 5.46 2.74
CA PRO A 522 -1.73 5.60 3.49
C PRO A 522 -1.03 4.24 3.68
N ALA A 523 -1.77 3.13 3.85
CA ALA A 523 -1.18 1.80 3.93
C ALA A 523 -0.47 1.39 2.64
N SER A 524 -1.02 1.73 1.48
CA SER A 524 -0.37 1.51 0.17
C SER A 524 0.91 2.32 0.03
N MET A 525 0.97 3.48 0.67
CA MET A 525 2.09 4.41 0.54
C MET A 525 3.27 4.05 1.43
N CYS A 526 3.02 3.60 2.67
CA CYS A 526 4.07 3.28 3.66
C CYS A 526 4.19 1.80 4.05
N GLY A 527 3.27 0.95 3.59
CA GLY A 527 3.11 -0.43 4.04
C GLY A 527 2.21 -0.53 5.27
N LEU A 528 1.42 -1.61 5.36
CA LEU A 528 0.44 -1.76 6.43
C LEU A 528 1.09 -1.81 7.82
N GLN A 529 2.15 -2.60 8.01
CA GLN A 529 2.79 -2.69 9.33
C GLN A 529 3.42 -1.38 9.78
N LYS A 530 4.01 -0.64 8.84
CA LYS A 530 4.52 0.69 9.15
C LYS A 530 3.37 1.60 9.55
N LEU A 531 2.27 1.63 8.81
CA LEU A 531 1.08 2.38 9.20
C LEU A 531 0.62 2.01 10.62
N LYS A 532 0.65 0.71 10.97
CA LYS A 532 0.30 0.29 12.33
C LYS A 532 1.23 0.84 13.40
N HIS A 533 2.52 0.81 13.13
CA HIS A 533 3.51 1.42 14.01
C HIS A 533 3.30 2.94 14.12
N LEU A 534 3.03 3.65 13.02
CA LEU A 534 2.74 5.09 13.05
C LEU A 534 1.50 5.42 13.90
N TYR A 535 0.46 4.57 13.87
CA TYR A 535 -0.72 4.74 14.71
C TYR A 535 -0.40 4.50 16.19
N SER A 536 0.41 3.47 16.51
CA SER A 536 0.87 3.23 17.89
C SER A 536 1.69 4.40 18.42
N GLU A 537 2.67 4.86 17.63
CA GLU A 537 3.53 5.99 17.98
C GLU A 537 2.71 7.27 18.22
N ALA A 538 1.71 7.52 17.36
CA ALA A 538 0.79 8.63 17.52
C ALA A 538 -0.03 8.53 18.81
N LEU A 539 -0.52 7.32 19.17
CA LEU A 539 -1.24 7.10 20.42
C LEU A 539 -0.36 7.36 21.65
N GLU A 540 0.88 6.85 21.64
CA GLU A 540 1.88 7.04 22.70
C GLU A 540 2.27 8.52 22.85
N SER A 541 2.31 9.25 21.73
CA SER A 541 2.62 10.69 21.67
C SER A 541 1.40 11.61 21.83
N ASP A 542 0.28 11.07 22.32
CA ASP A 542 -0.94 11.81 22.62
C ASP A 542 -1.53 12.57 21.42
N TYR A 543 -1.55 11.93 20.24
CA TYR A 543 -2.24 12.46 19.08
C TYR A 543 -3.75 12.20 19.18
N LEU A 544 -4.52 13.12 18.61
CA LEU A 544 -5.94 12.98 18.36
C LEU A 544 -6.18 12.46 16.95
N PHE A 545 -7.28 11.73 16.77
CA PHE A 545 -7.57 10.98 15.56
C PHE A 545 -8.83 11.51 14.86
N TYR A 546 -8.94 11.13 13.59
CA TYR A 546 -10.08 11.37 12.70
C TYR A 546 -10.29 12.83 12.26
N THR A 547 -11.53 13.23 11.95
CA THR A 547 -11.89 14.50 11.28
C THR A 547 -11.19 15.72 11.85
N TYR A 548 -11.33 15.94 13.16
CA TYR A 548 -10.77 17.10 13.85
C TYR A 548 -9.48 16.79 14.61
N GLY A 549 -8.91 15.61 14.39
CA GLY A 549 -7.70 15.14 15.04
C GLY A 549 -6.43 15.85 14.56
N ASP A 550 -5.31 15.15 14.67
CA ASP A 550 -4.00 15.54 14.17
C ASP A 550 -3.77 15.01 12.74
N ALA A 551 -2.67 15.46 12.14
CA ALA A 551 -2.28 15.09 10.79
C ALA A 551 -1.06 14.15 10.77
N MET A 552 -0.96 13.39 9.68
CA MET A 552 0.18 12.58 9.31
C MET A 552 0.63 12.96 7.90
N MET A 553 1.94 13.12 7.71
CA MET A 553 2.58 13.26 6.41
C MET A 553 3.42 12.01 6.11
N ILE A 554 3.18 11.38 4.96
CA ILE A 554 4.01 10.30 4.42
C ILE A 554 4.83 10.89 3.27
N LYS A 555 6.15 10.90 3.44
CA LYS A 555 7.14 11.48 2.53
C LYS A 555 7.87 10.39 1.74
#